data_AF-A0A662PE79-F1
#
_entry.id   AF-A0A662PE79-F1
#
_cell.length_a   1.000
_cell.length_b   1.000
_cell.length_c   1.000
_cell.angle_alpha   90.00
_cell.angle_beta   90.00
_cell.angle_gamma   90.00
#
_symmetry.space_group_name_H-M   'P 1'
#
loop_
_entity.id
_entity.type
_entity.pdbx_description
1 polymer ?
#
loop_
_entity_poly.entity_id
_entity_poly.type
_entity_poly.pdbx_seq_one_letter_code
_entity_poly.pdbx_strand_id
1 'polypeptide(L)'
;MESESIDIINCDDTIVFLNSKPLKLLRALKEFERVLKQNGILIITSEIPIEDENEGQWKRWKLAKAISDLKGKIWSSEPLPDEVKFALNLVGFKVYAEKIFPARKNFKYRECMNEWKETMLKYIRELHW
;
A
#
# COMPACT_ATOMS: atom_id res chain seq x y z
N MET A 1 13.17 -12.57 12.83
CA MET A 1 12.19 -13.56 13.32
C MET A 1 12.60 -14.93 12.82
N GLU A 2 12.47 -15.93 13.68
CA GLU A 2 12.74 -17.32 13.35
C GLU A 2 11.81 -17.79 12.23
N SER A 3 12.28 -18.73 11.41
CA SER A 3 11.43 -19.35 10.40
C SER A 3 10.30 -20.13 11.06
N GLU A 4 9.17 -20.24 10.39
CA GLU A 4 8.01 -21.04 10.85
C GLU A 4 7.58 -20.73 12.30
N SER A 5 7.60 -19.45 12.69
CA SER A 5 7.32 -19.01 14.06
C SER A 5 5.98 -18.29 14.21
N ILE A 6 5.37 -17.85 13.11
CA ILE A 6 4.13 -17.06 13.10
C ILE A 6 2.97 -17.89 12.58
N ASP A 7 1.83 -17.87 13.28
CA ASP A 7 0.59 -18.51 12.81
C ASP A 7 -0.19 -17.62 11.81
N ILE A 8 -0.23 -16.31 12.05
CA ILE A 8 -0.98 -15.35 11.24
C ILE A 8 -0.17 -14.07 11.05
N ILE A 9 -0.08 -13.60 9.80
CA ILE A 9 0.41 -12.26 9.46
C ILE A 9 -0.76 -11.43 8.95
N ASN A 10 -0.97 -10.27 9.57
CA ASN A 10 -1.87 -9.24 9.06
C ASN A 10 -1.04 -8.10 8.45
N CYS A 11 -1.08 -7.98 7.12
CA CYS A 11 -0.39 -6.96 6.35
C CYS A 11 -1.43 -5.92 5.87
N ASP A 12 -1.60 -4.86 6.65
CA ASP A 12 -2.62 -3.84 6.44
C ASP A 12 -2.03 -2.57 5.82
N ASP A 13 -2.52 -2.20 4.64
CA ASP A 13 -2.17 -1.00 3.84
C ASP A 13 -0.66 -0.73 3.71
N THR A 14 0.15 -1.78 3.78
CA THR A 14 1.62 -1.68 3.82
C THR A 14 2.24 -1.93 2.45
N ILE A 15 1.65 -2.82 1.64
CA ILE A 15 2.26 -3.27 0.39
C ILE A 15 2.39 -2.14 -0.65
N VAL A 16 1.57 -1.10 -0.55
CA VAL A 16 1.63 0.10 -1.41
C VAL A 16 2.98 0.83 -1.31
N PHE A 17 3.63 0.82 -0.14
CA PHE A 17 4.95 1.44 0.07
C PHE A 17 6.11 0.56 -0.39
N LEU A 18 5.86 -0.73 -0.57
CA LEU A 18 6.85 -1.69 -1.05
C LEU A 18 6.81 -1.82 -2.56
N ASN A 19 5.64 -1.67 -3.16
CA ASN A 19 5.42 -1.85 -4.59
C ASN A 19 6.12 -0.78 -5.45
N SER A 20 6.30 0.44 -4.91
CA SER A 20 6.98 1.53 -5.61
C SER A 20 8.48 1.31 -5.83
N LYS A 21 9.06 0.25 -5.22
CA LYS A 21 10.47 -0.09 -5.31
C LYS A 21 10.63 -1.48 -5.94
N PRO A 22 11.44 -1.63 -7.00
CA PRO A 22 11.62 -2.91 -7.66
C PRO A 22 11.94 -4.05 -6.68
N LEU A 23 11.20 -5.14 -6.81
CA LEU A 23 11.35 -6.39 -6.04
C LEU A 23 11.17 -6.28 -4.52
N LYS A 24 10.89 -5.10 -3.94
CA LYS A 24 10.72 -4.95 -2.49
C LYS A 24 9.47 -5.65 -1.99
N LEU A 25 8.37 -5.57 -2.73
CA LEU A 25 7.15 -6.32 -2.41
C LEU A 25 7.42 -7.83 -2.45
N LEU A 26 8.01 -8.34 -3.53
CA LEU A 26 8.33 -9.76 -3.65
C LEU A 26 9.25 -10.26 -2.52
N ARG A 27 10.26 -9.46 -2.15
CA ARG A 27 11.13 -9.78 -1.02
C ARG A 27 10.38 -9.84 0.31
N ALA A 28 9.43 -8.93 0.54
CA ALA A 28 8.60 -8.96 1.74
C ALA A 28 7.68 -10.18 1.75
N LEU A 29 7.04 -10.51 0.64
CA LEU A 29 6.22 -11.72 0.51
C LEU A 29 7.04 -13.00 0.78
N LYS A 30 8.29 -13.06 0.30
CA LYS A 30 9.20 -14.17 0.60
C LYS A 30 9.56 -14.25 2.08
N GLU A 31 9.75 -13.12 2.76
CA GLU A 31 9.97 -13.13 4.21
C GLU A 31 8.72 -13.55 4.97
N PHE A 32 7.52 -13.16 4.51
CA PHE A 32 6.26 -13.63 5.10
C PHE A 32 6.12 -15.15 4.99
N GLU A 33 6.44 -15.72 3.82
CA GLU A 33 6.44 -17.17 3.62
C GLU A 33 7.40 -17.86 4.59
N ARG A 34 8.64 -17.39 4.68
CA ARG A 34 9.66 -17.97 5.56
C ARG A 34 9.27 -18.00 7.04
N VAL A 35 8.65 -16.94 7.55
CA VAL A 35 8.33 -16.82 8.98
C VAL A 35 6.99 -17.43 9.35
N LEU A 36 6.08 -17.60 8.39
CA LEU A 36 4.82 -18.31 8.63
C LEU A 36 5.08 -19.79 8.84
N LYS A 37 4.39 -20.37 9.82
CA LYS A 37 4.32 -21.83 9.99
C LYS A 37 3.70 -22.47 8.76
N GLN A 38 3.93 -23.77 8.59
CA GLN A 38 3.16 -24.56 7.64
C GLN A 38 1.65 -24.39 7.88
N ASN A 39 0.90 -24.05 6.82
CA ASN A 39 -0.53 -23.70 6.87
C ASN A 39 -0.88 -22.41 7.64
N GLY A 40 0.11 -21.56 7.95
CA GLY A 40 -0.12 -20.22 8.49
C GLY A 40 -0.89 -19.32 7.51
N ILE A 41 -1.54 -18.30 8.06
CA ILE A 41 -2.45 -17.43 7.30
C ILE A 41 -1.80 -16.07 7.04
N LEU A 42 -1.71 -15.69 5.78
CA LEU A 42 -1.37 -14.32 5.36
C LEU A 42 -2.66 -13.59 4.98
N ILE A 43 -2.94 -12.49 5.67
CA ILE A 43 -4.03 -11.57 5.36
C ILE A 43 -3.38 -10.30 4.80
N ILE A 44 -3.79 -9.91 3.60
CA ILE A 44 -3.38 -8.66 2.97
C ILE A 44 -4.61 -7.80 2.75
N THR A 45 -4.60 -6.61 3.31
CA THR A 45 -5.52 -5.52 2.98
C THR A 45 -4.70 -4.41 2.35
N SER A 46 -5.15 -3.93 1.21
CA SER A 46 -4.46 -2.87 0.47
C SER A 46 -5.44 -2.12 -0.41
N GLU A 47 -5.14 -0.87 -0.63
CA GLU A 47 -5.74 -0.08 -1.68
C GLU A 47 -5.28 -0.55 -3.05
N ILE A 48 -6.19 -0.45 -4.01
CA ILE A 48 -5.99 -0.81 -5.42
C ILE A 48 -6.29 0.41 -6.27
N PRO A 49 -5.64 0.59 -7.44
CA PRO A 49 -5.96 1.71 -8.33
C PRO A 49 -7.45 1.79 -8.66
N ILE A 50 -8.01 3.00 -8.66
CA ILE A 50 -9.40 3.27 -9.07
C ILE A 50 -9.45 4.25 -10.25
N GLU A 51 -10.56 4.26 -10.98
CA GLU A 51 -10.72 5.12 -12.16
C GLU A 51 -10.86 6.61 -11.82
N ASP A 52 -11.63 6.96 -10.77
CA ASP A 52 -11.84 8.35 -10.35
C ASP A 52 -11.06 8.70 -9.07
N GLU A 53 -9.88 9.26 -9.25
CA GLU A 53 -9.00 9.68 -8.16
C GLU A 53 -9.30 11.08 -7.60
N ASN A 54 -10.35 11.77 -8.09
CA ASN A 54 -10.56 13.19 -7.78
C ASN A 54 -11.28 13.47 -6.46
N GLU A 55 -11.68 12.43 -5.74
CA GLU A 55 -12.34 12.55 -4.45
C GLU A 55 -11.61 11.82 -3.34
N GLY A 56 -11.88 12.24 -2.10
CA GLY A 56 -11.50 11.49 -0.94
C GLY A 56 -9.98 11.28 -0.80
N GLN A 57 -9.61 10.04 -0.46
CA GLN A 57 -8.25 9.64 -0.09
C GLN A 57 -7.30 9.70 -1.27
N TRP A 58 -7.81 9.41 -2.46
CA TRP A 58 -7.08 9.47 -3.70
C TRP A 58 -6.61 10.88 -4.03
N LYS A 59 -7.46 11.89 -3.80
CA LYS A 59 -7.05 13.30 -3.95
C LYS A 59 -5.88 13.67 -3.03
N ARG A 60 -5.86 13.15 -1.80
CA ARG A 60 -4.76 13.38 -0.84
C ARG A 60 -3.48 12.73 -1.33
N TRP A 61 -3.53 11.45 -1.69
CA TRP A 61 -2.33 10.77 -2.18
C TRP A 61 -1.82 11.34 -3.48
N LYS A 62 -2.69 11.77 -4.40
CA LYS A 62 -2.25 12.40 -5.64
C LYS A 62 -1.43 13.65 -5.38
N LEU A 63 -1.86 14.49 -4.43
CA LEU A 63 -1.07 15.64 -3.99
C LEU A 63 0.24 15.21 -3.31
N ALA A 64 0.23 14.13 -2.51
CA ALA A 64 1.43 13.58 -1.87
C ALA A 64 2.47 13.09 -2.85
N LYS A 65 2.02 12.27 -3.80
CA LYS A 65 2.83 11.70 -4.88
C LYS A 65 3.43 12.84 -5.71
N ALA A 66 2.63 13.82 -6.13
CA ALA A 66 3.12 14.97 -6.87
C ALA A 66 4.22 15.76 -6.12
N ILE A 67 4.04 16.03 -4.83
CA ILE A 67 5.06 16.71 -4.01
C ILE A 67 6.32 15.84 -3.83
N SER A 68 6.14 14.53 -3.67
CA SER A 68 7.25 13.57 -3.60
C SER A 68 8.08 13.55 -4.88
N ASP A 69 7.41 13.51 -6.03
CA ASP A 69 8.03 13.53 -7.36
C ASP A 69 8.83 14.81 -7.57
N LEU A 70 8.29 15.97 -7.16
CA LEU A 70 9.01 17.24 -7.18
C LEU A 70 10.26 17.25 -6.29
N LYS A 71 10.34 16.39 -5.26
CA LYS A 71 11.52 16.20 -4.41
C LYS A 71 12.48 15.11 -4.95
N GLY A 72 12.19 14.53 -6.11
CA GLY A 72 12.92 13.37 -6.63
C GLY A 72 12.79 12.13 -5.74
N LYS A 73 11.69 12.01 -4.98
CA LYS A 73 11.44 10.91 -4.04
C LYS A 73 10.31 10.03 -4.54
N ILE A 74 10.46 8.72 -4.34
CA ILE A 74 9.41 7.74 -4.59
C ILE A 74 8.48 7.67 -3.37
N TRP A 75 7.17 7.81 -3.59
CA TRP A 75 6.14 7.66 -2.55
C TRP A 75 5.66 6.19 -2.44
N SER A 76 4.39 5.93 -2.71
CA SER A 76 3.73 4.64 -2.76
C SER A 76 3.14 4.40 -4.14
N SER A 77 2.90 3.14 -4.47
CA SER A 77 2.22 2.73 -5.69
C SER A 77 1.26 1.61 -5.34
N GLU A 78 -0.02 1.77 -5.62
CA GLU A 78 -1.01 0.76 -5.33
C GLU A 78 -0.82 -0.42 -6.31
N PRO A 79 -0.65 -1.65 -5.82
CA PRO A 79 -0.42 -2.80 -6.70
C PRO A 79 -1.74 -3.27 -7.33
N LEU A 80 -1.65 -3.84 -8.53
CA LEU A 80 -2.81 -4.47 -9.16
C LEU A 80 -3.09 -5.82 -8.47
N PRO A 81 -4.37 -6.17 -8.18
CA PRO A 81 -4.72 -7.43 -7.53
C PRO A 81 -4.11 -8.67 -8.21
N ASP A 82 -4.13 -8.71 -9.54
CA ASP A 82 -3.61 -9.85 -10.30
C ASP A 82 -2.09 -9.97 -10.23
N GLU A 83 -1.36 -8.84 -10.15
CA GLU A 83 0.09 -8.83 -9.95
C GLU A 83 0.45 -9.35 -8.54
N VAL A 84 -0.33 -8.96 -7.52
CA VAL A 84 -0.14 -9.48 -6.15
C VAL A 84 -0.42 -10.97 -6.11
N LYS A 85 -1.51 -11.44 -6.71
CA LYS A 85 -1.84 -12.87 -6.81
C LYS A 85 -0.74 -13.66 -7.52
N PHE A 86 -0.23 -13.14 -8.62
CA PHE A 86 0.89 -13.75 -9.33
C PHE A 86 2.14 -13.85 -8.44
N ALA A 87 2.50 -12.77 -7.75
CA ALA A 87 3.66 -12.74 -6.85
C ALA A 87 3.50 -13.70 -5.66
N LEU A 88 2.30 -13.81 -5.08
CA LEU A 88 1.99 -14.75 -4.00
C LEU A 88 2.17 -16.20 -4.45
N ASN A 89 1.64 -16.55 -5.62
CA ASN A 89 1.81 -17.89 -6.20
C ASN A 89 3.29 -18.19 -6.48
N LEU A 90 4.05 -17.20 -6.97
CA LEU A 90 5.48 -17.34 -7.25
C LEU A 90 6.31 -17.66 -6.01
N VAL A 91 5.92 -17.16 -4.84
CA VAL A 91 6.64 -17.43 -3.57
C VAL A 91 6.09 -18.65 -2.82
N GLY A 92 5.06 -19.33 -3.32
CA GLY A 92 4.54 -20.57 -2.73
C GLY A 92 3.25 -20.41 -1.91
N PHE A 93 2.63 -19.23 -1.87
CA PHE A 93 1.31 -19.07 -1.27
C PHE A 93 0.20 -19.59 -2.19
N LYS A 94 -0.86 -20.13 -1.58
CA LYS A 94 -2.12 -20.41 -2.25
C LYS A 94 -3.16 -19.37 -1.84
N VAL A 95 -3.71 -18.63 -2.80
CA VAL A 95 -4.77 -17.64 -2.54
C VAL A 95 -6.11 -18.37 -2.34
N TYR A 96 -6.63 -18.34 -1.12
CA TYR A 96 -7.87 -19.04 -0.75
C TYR A 96 -9.13 -18.16 -0.81
N ALA A 97 -8.97 -16.84 -0.68
CA ALA A 97 -10.07 -15.88 -0.73
C ALA A 97 -9.57 -14.53 -1.23
N GLU A 98 -10.45 -13.83 -1.95
CA GLU A 98 -10.24 -12.47 -2.42
C GLU A 98 -11.56 -11.71 -2.33
N LYS A 99 -11.50 -10.44 -1.93
CA LYS A 99 -12.66 -9.57 -1.91
C LYS A 99 -12.25 -8.14 -2.19
N ILE A 100 -12.88 -7.54 -3.20
CA ILE A 100 -12.77 -6.11 -3.47
C ILE A 100 -13.91 -5.41 -2.75
N PHE A 101 -13.59 -4.40 -1.96
CA PHE A 101 -14.59 -3.59 -1.28
C PHE A 101 -14.88 -2.34 -2.11
N PRO A 102 -16.16 -1.96 -2.28
CA PRO A 102 -16.51 -0.75 -3.00
C PRO A 102 -15.99 0.49 -2.26
N ALA A 103 -15.68 1.55 -3.01
CA ALA A 103 -15.29 2.83 -2.45
C ALA A 103 -16.36 3.33 -1.45
N ARG A 104 -15.94 3.63 -0.22
CA ARG A 104 -16.83 4.21 0.79
C ARG A 104 -16.69 5.73 0.79
N LYS A 105 -17.81 6.44 0.62
CA LYS A 105 -17.85 7.88 0.83
C LYS A 105 -17.69 8.17 2.32
N ASN A 106 -16.59 8.79 2.71
CA ASN A 106 -16.35 9.19 4.09
C ASN A 106 -16.72 10.66 4.26
N PHE A 107 -17.84 10.93 4.94
CA PHE A 107 -18.43 12.28 5.00
C PHE A 107 -17.66 13.26 5.89
N LYS A 108 -16.70 12.79 6.70
CA LYS A 108 -15.81 13.62 7.54
C LYS A 108 -14.52 14.06 6.82
N TYR A 109 -14.59 14.27 5.51
CA TYR A 109 -13.41 14.50 4.68
C TYR A 109 -12.74 15.86 4.92
N ARG A 110 -13.51 16.86 5.36
CA ARG A 110 -13.06 18.27 5.36
C ARG A 110 -11.94 18.54 6.36
N GLU A 111 -12.06 18.04 7.59
CA GLU A 111 -11.05 18.23 8.64
C GLU A 111 -9.72 17.58 8.25
N CYS A 112 -9.81 16.33 7.76
CA CYS A 112 -8.66 15.58 7.32
C CYS A 112 -7.98 16.27 6.11
N MET A 113 -8.75 16.82 5.17
CA MET A 113 -8.20 17.61 4.06
C MET A 113 -7.51 18.89 4.52
N ASN A 114 -8.03 19.56 5.54
CA ASN A 114 -7.42 20.77 6.08
C ASN A 114 -6.05 20.47 6.73
N GLU A 115 -6.00 19.47 7.61
CA GLU A 115 -4.74 19.00 8.23
C GLU A 115 -3.71 18.60 7.16
N TRP A 116 -4.18 17.89 6.13
CA TRP A 116 -3.31 17.40 5.08
C TRP A 116 -2.80 18.54 4.18
N LYS A 117 -3.63 19.54 3.92
CA LYS A 117 -3.22 20.79 3.23
C LYS A 117 -2.12 21.50 4.01
N GLU A 118 -2.28 21.68 5.32
CA GLU A 118 -1.26 22.32 6.16
C GLU A 118 0.05 21.54 6.16
N THR A 119 -0.02 20.22 6.25
CA THR A 119 1.15 19.35 6.19
C THR A 119 1.87 19.52 4.86
N MET A 120 1.16 19.45 3.73
CA MET A 120 1.78 19.60 2.42
C MET A 120 2.36 20.97 2.15
N LEU A 121 1.74 22.04 2.66
CA LEU A 121 2.31 23.38 2.52
C LEU A 121 3.69 23.48 3.17
N LYS A 122 3.94 22.76 4.27
CA LYS A 122 5.29 22.66 4.86
C LYS A 122 6.25 21.96 3.91
N TYR A 123 5.85 20.83 3.34
CA TYR A 123 6.68 20.07 2.39
C TYR A 123 7.00 20.86 1.12
N ILE A 124 6.05 21.66 0.60
CA ILE A 124 6.24 22.52 -0.57
C ILE A 124 7.26 23.63 -0.28
N ARG A 125 7.23 24.23 0.92
CA ARG A 125 8.19 25.28 1.32
C ARG A 125 9.63 24.78 1.40
N GLU A 126 9.84 23.47 1.57
CA GLU A 126 11.16 22.84 1.55
C GLU A 126 11.65 22.52 0.13
N LEU A 127 10.84 22.73 -0.91
CA LEU A 127 11.32 22.57 -2.28
C LEU A 127 12.35 23.67 -2.54
N HIS A 128 13.54 23.27 -2.98
CA HIS A 128 14.54 24.21 -3.51
C HIS A 128 14.18 24.45 -4.97
N TRP A 129 13.68 25.65 -5.28
CA TRP A 129 13.27 26.04 -6.62
C TRP A 129 14.48 26.62 -7.36
#